data_AF-A0A2W0EK81-F1
#
_entry.id   AF-A0A2W0EK81-F1
#
_cell.length_a   1.000
_cell.length_b   1.000
_cell.length_c   1.000
_cell.angle_alpha   90.00
_cell.angle_beta   90.00
_cell.angle_gamma   90.00
#
_symmetry.space_group_name_H-M   'P 1'
#
loop_
_entity.id
_entity.type
_entity.pdbx_description
1 polymer ?
#
loop_
_entity_poly.entity_id
_entity_poly.type
_entity_poly.pdbx_seq_one_letter_code
_entity_poly.pdbx_strand_id
1 'polypeptide(L)' 'MTVLNRALGAFYGLALGDALGMPTQSLSRAQVQARFGEITNLEDAGP' A
#
# COMPACT_ATOMS: atom_id res chain seq x y z
N MET A 1 19.76 5.28 14.86
CA MET A 1 19.46 5.05 13.42
C MET A 1 20.52 5.72 12.57
N THR A 2 21.14 5.00 11.64
CA THR A 2 22.13 5.55 10.70
C THR A 2 21.45 6.24 9.51
N VAL A 3 22.22 7.01 8.73
CA VAL A 3 21.75 7.58 7.44
C VAL A 3 21.30 6.46 6.49
N LEU A 4 22.05 5.36 6.42
CA LEU A 4 21.69 4.19 5.63
C LEU A 4 20.32 3.63 6.04
N ASN A 5 20.05 3.49 7.34
CA ASN A 5 18.75 2.99 7.81
C ASN A 5 17.59 3.91 7.41
N ARG A 6 17.80 5.24 7.36
CA ARG A 6 16.79 6.18 6.90
C ARG A 6 16.59 6.11 5.39
N ALA A 7 17.67 5.99 4.61
CA ALA A 7 17.60 5.83 3.16
C ALA A 7 16.86 4.55 2.77
N LEU A 8 17.18 3.43 3.43
CA LEU A 8 16.48 2.17 3.24
C LEU A 8 15.01 2.26 3.68
N GLY A 9 14.73 2.89 4.82
CA GLY A 9 13.35 3.11 5.28
C GLY A 9 12.51 3.91 4.28
N ALA A 10 13.08 4.95 3.67
CA ALA A 10 12.40 5.73 2.63
C ALA A 10 12.19 4.91 1.36
N PHE A 11 13.21 4.16 0.93
CA PHE A 11 13.14 3.33 -0.27
C PHE A 11 12.11 2.21 -0.14
N TYR A 12 12.14 1.46 0.96
CA TYR A 12 11.16 0.40 1.23
C TYR A 12 9.79 0.96 1.54
N GLY A 13 9.69 2.07 2.28
CA GLY A 13 8.42 2.71 2.59
C GLY A 13 7.68 3.16 1.32
N LEU A 14 8.40 3.72 0.34
CA LEU A 14 7.83 4.07 -0.96
C LEU A 14 7.32 2.82 -1.70
N ALA A 15 8.17 1.80 -1.83
CA ALA A 15 7.81 0.57 -2.56
C ALA A 15 6.63 -0.16 -1.92
N LEU A 16 6.59 -0.24 -0.58
CA LEU A 16 5.49 -0.85 0.16
C LEU A 16 4.21 -0.01 0.08
N GLY A 17 4.32 1.32 0.17
CA GLY A 17 3.17 2.22 0.05
C GLY A 17 2.51 2.15 -1.32
N ASP A 18 3.31 2.06 -2.39
CA ASP A 18 2.82 1.86 -3.75
C ASP A 18 2.10 0.51 -3.89
N ALA A 19 2.72 -0.58 -3.43
CA ALA A 19 2.13 -1.91 -3.48
C ALA A 19 0.83 -2.03 -2.66
N LEU A 20 0.75 -1.38 -1.48
CA LEU A 20 -0.47 -1.34 -0.67
C LEU A 20 -1.58 -0.49 -1.31
N GLY A 21 -1.23 0.55 -2.08
CA GLY A 21 -2.19 1.41 -2.76
C GLY A 21 -2.77 0.80 -4.03
N MET A 22 -1.99 0.00 -4.75
CA MET A 22 -2.31 -0.53 -6.08
C MET A 22 -3.70 -1.20 -6.18
N PRO A 23 -4.17 -2.04 -5.22
CA PRO A 23 -5.49 -2.66 -5.29
C PRO A 23 -6.69 -1.70 -5.18
N THR A 24 -6.43 -0.45 -4.80
CA THR A 24 -7.46 0.56 -4.54
C THR A 24 -7.38 1.78 -5.46
N GLN A 25 -6.36 1.84 -6.33
CA GLN A 25 -6.02 3.04 -7.10
C GLN A 25 -7.18 3.60 -7.93
N SER A 26 -8.06 2.73 -8.44
CA SER A 26 -9.22 3.10 -9.27
C SER A 26 -10.57 3.02 -8.54
N LEU A 27 -10.56 2.80 -7.22
CA LEU A 27 -11.76 2.57 -6.42
C LEU A 27 -12.11 3.79 -5.57
N SER A 28 -13.41 4.05 -5.43
CA SER A 28 -13.90 4.98 -4.41
C SER A 28 -13.76 4.39 -2.99
N ARG A 29 -13.75 5.25 -1.97
CA ARG A 29 -13.68 4.81 -0.56
C ARG A 29 -14.77 3.79 -0.19
N ALA A 30 -15.98 3.96 -0.71
CA ALA A 30 -17.09 3.04 -0.46
C ALA A 30 -16.84 1.66 -1.11
N GLN A 31 -16.28 1.63 -2.32
CA GLN A 31 -15.89 0.38 -2.99
C GLN A 31 -14.73 -0.31 -2.26
N VAL A 32 -13.73 0.44 -1.78
CA VAL A 32 -12.63 -0.10 -0.96
C VAL A 32 -13.18 -0.75 0.31
N GLN A 33 -14.06 -0.05 1.04
CA GLN A 33 -14.68 -0.59 2.26
C GLN A 33 -15.53 -1.84 1.98
N ALA A 34 -16.29 -1.85 0.89
CA ALA A 34 -17.15 -2.97 0.55
C ALA A 34 -16.36 -4.22 0.11
N ARG A 35 -15.23 -4.04 -0.60
CA ARG A 35 -14.40 -5.13 -1.12
C ARG A 35 -13.42 -5.68 -0.09
N PHE A 36 -12.74 -4.79 0.64
CA PHE A 36 -11.61 -5.16 1.51
C PHE A 36 -11.92 -4.99 3.00
N GLY A 37 -12.88 -4.13 3.37
CA GLY A 37 -13.10 -3.73 4.76
C GLY A 37 -11.95 -2.85 5.27
N GLU A 38 -10.82 -3.48 5.58
CA GLU A 38 -9.56 -2.82 5.96
C GLU A 38 -8.39 -3.51 5.26
N ILE A 39 -7.50 -2.71 4.66
CA ILE A 39 -6.28 -3.24 4.04
C ILE A 39 -5.20 -3.32 5.09
N THR A 40 -4.90 -4.54 5.53
CA THR A 40 -3.86 -4.83 6.53
C THR A 40 -2.69 -5.63 5.97
N ASN A 41 -2.82 -6.15 4.75
CA ASN A 41 -1.82 -6.93 4.03
C ASN A 41 -1.76 -6.51 2.56
N LEU A 42 -0.80 -7.09 1.82
CA LEU A 42 -0.75 -6.96 0.37
C LEU A 42 -1.89 -7.76 -0.25
N GLU A 43 -2.77 -7.05 -0.95
CA GLU A 43 -3.91 -7.62 -1.66
C GLU A 43 -3.65 -7.63 -3.18
N ASP A 44 -4.33 -8.52 -3.90
CA ASP A 44 -4.33 -8.48 -5.35
C ASP A 44 -5.21 -7.33 -5.85
N ALA A 45 -4.79 -6.62 -6.92
CA ALA A 45 -5.65 -5.63 -7.57
C ALA A 45 -6.92 -6.26 -8.16
N GLY A 46 -6.88 -7.55 -8.46
CA GLY A 46 -7.92 -8.22 -9.20
C GLY A 46 -7.98 -7.73 -10.66
N PRO A 47 -9.03 -8.12 -11.41
CA PRO A 47 -9.21 -7.72 -12.80
C PRO A 47 -9.58 -6.24 -12.96
#